data_AF-A0A178Z868-F1
#
_entry.id   AF-A0A178Z868-F1
#
_cell.length_a   1.000
_cell.length_b   1.000
_cell.length_c   1.000
_cell.angle_alpha   90.00
_cell.angle_beta   90.00
_cell.angle_gamma   90.00
#
_symmetry.space_group_name_H-M   'P 1'
#
loop_
_entity.id
_entity.type
_entity.pdbx_description
1 polymer ?
#
loop_
_entity_poly.entity_id
_entity_poly.type
_entity_poly.pdbx_seq_one_letter_code
_entity_poly.pdbx_strand_id
1 'polypeptide(L)'
;MSFQALARVVPTLLLLLLFNLDLISAAPPVFAYPPGTVQNAKRNVTQAFKDAMTLAKVVTITATDCDPAFLRYFQPQDYTFVQRMFRTIANIDLFMDINAQDIPQLLSSSNSAAAWNPDFVALCIAYGDNPFNPAGNGGRSCVGGDNAYTIYDPGPTARFSGLMSLCPGSGLFQYRLSLRDTESPPAWGRVGGDPNGAPLAGFGCDGLGDRDTAYMKVIGSTVLHELFHWPWMFLSVPDYATAIPDHDHRIWDYDGPWVSGAYGPWNALRINQLPADPRSGMSQSLQNADNYVWYALSRYWSFRCGKVFGPALSADDNYNLASRQRGPG
;
A
#
# COMPACT_ATOMS: atom_id res chain seq x y z
N MET A 1 33.37 32.45 -63.70
CA MET A 1 32.38 32.74 -62.64
C MET A 1 31.66 31.45 -62.33
N SER A 2 31.92 30.84 -61.17
CA SER A 2 31.21 29.66 -60.67
C SER A 2 31.26 29.73 -59.14
N PHE A 3 30.09 29.85 -58.50
CA PHE A 3 29.95 29.78 -57.04
C PHE A 3 29.42 28.39 -56.70
N GLN A 4 30.22 27.60 -55.99
CA GLN A 4 29.82 26.32 -55.43
C GLN A 4 29.22 26.49 -54.02
N ALA A 5 28.13 25.75 -53.84
CA ALA A 5 27.31 25.49 -52.67
C ALA A 5 28.00 25.50 -51.29
N LEU A 6 27.42 26.27 -50.35
CA LEU A 6 27.41 25.92 -48.93
C LEU A 6 26.12 25.14 -48.64
N ALA A 7 26.25 23.81 -48.55
CA ALA A 7 25.19 22.92 -48.12
C ALA A 7 25.19 22.78 -46.59
N ARG A 8 24.12 23.30 -45.99
CA ARG A 8 23.35 22.76 -44.85
C ARG A 8 23.99 21.61 -44.06
N VAL A 9 24.63 21.96 -42.96
CA VAL A 9 24.66 21.17 -41.73
C VAL A 9 24.34 22.22 -40.66
N VAL A 10 23.12 22.30 -40.15
CA VAL A 10 22.73 21.77 -38.84
C VAL A 10 21.21 21.99 -38.72
N PRO A 11 20.38 20.94 -38.63
CA PRO A 11 19.15 21.08 -37.85
C PRO A 11 18.83 19.88 -36.95
N THR A 12 19.76 18.95 -36.72
CA THR A 12 19.47 17.74 -35.93
C THR A 12 19.65 17.95 -34.42
N LEU A 13 20.56 18.84 -33.99
CA LEU A 13 20.82 19.08 -32.56
C LEU A 13 19.75 19.96 -31.89
N LEU A 14 19.11 20.86 -32.66
CA LEU A 14 18.07 21.76 -32.14
C LEU A 14 16.72 21.02 -31.98
N LEU A 15 16.45 19.97 -32.77
CA LEU A 15 15.26 19.14 -32.59
C LEU A 15 15.34 18.32 -31.29
N LEU A 16 16.52 17.80 -30.92
CA LEU A 16 16.73 17.03 -29.68
C LEU A 16 16.59 17.89 -28.41
N LEU A 17 16.85 19.19 -28.48
CA LEU A 17 16.66 20.14 -27.36
C LEU A 17 15.21 20.63 -27.21
N LEU A 18 14.39 20.54 -28.26
CA LEU A 18 12.96 20.86 -28.20
C LEU A 18 12.10 19.66 -27.76
N PHE A 19 12.65 18.44 -27.83
CA PHE A 19 12.18 17.28 -27.07
C PHE A 19 12.92 17.19 -25.73
N ASN A 20 12.96 18.28 -24.95
CA ASN A 20 12.93 18.14 -23.50
C ASN A 20 11.56 17.55 -23.15
N LEU A 21 11.38 16.26 -23.46
CA LEU A 21 10.45 15.40 -22.77
C LEU A 21 10.81 15.62 -21.30
N ASP A 22 9.89 16.24 -20.55
CA ASP A 22 9.88 16.12 -19.11
C ASP A 22 9.86 14.62 -18.82
N LEU A 23 11.06 14.04 -18.71
CA LEU A 23 11.24 12.68 -18.23
C LEU A 23 10.79 12.77 -16.78
N ILE A 24 9.50 12.51 -16.55
CA ILE A 24 8.93 12.34 -15.23
C ILE A 24 9.71 11.19 -14.61
N SER A 25 10.73 11.56 -13.86
CA SER A 25 11.67 10.62 -13.29
C SER A 25 11.03 10.09 -12.02
N ALA A 26 10.89 8.76 -11.93
CA ALA A 26 10.45 8.11 -10.72
C ALA A 26 11.30 8.59 -9.53
N ALA A 27 10.63 9.10 -8.51
CA ALA A 27 11.28 9.63 -7.31
C ALA A 27 10.53 9.17 -6.06
N PRO A 28 11.22 9.11 -4.90
CA PRO A 28 10.59 8.79 -3.63
C PRO A 28 9.54 9.85 -3.26
N PRO A 29 8.53 9.49 -2.44
CA PRO A 29 7.68 10.49 -1.81
C PRO A 29 8.48 11.40 -0.90
N VAL A 30 7.93 12.58 -0.62
CA VAL A 30 8.51 13.47 0.37
C VAL A 30 8.17 12.95 1.76
N PHE A 31 9.19 12.82 2.62
CA PHE A 31 9.00 12.43 4.01
C PHE A 31 9.08 13.65 4.92
N ALA A 32 8.04 13.89 5.71
CA ALA A 32 7.96 14.99 6.66
C ALA A 32 8.10 14.48 8.11
N TYR A 33 8.96 15.12 8.89
CA TYR A 33 9.24 14.73 10.27
C TYR A 33 9.19 15.96 11.18
N PRO A 34 8.44 15.92 12.29
CA PRO A 34 8.51 16.94 13.32
C PRO A 34 9.96 17.12 13.83
N PRO A 35 10.34 18.34 14.26
CA PRO A 35 11.63 18.58 14.91
C PRO A 35 11.86 17.59 16.07
N GLY A 36 13.08 17.07 16.17
CA GLY A 36 13.44 16.10 17.22
C GLY A 36 13.04 14.64 16.93
N THR A 37 12.39 14.34 15.80
CA THR A 37 12.09 12.95 15.42
C THR A 37 13.37 12.11 15.36
N VAL A 38 13.40 11.03 16.15
CA VAL A 38 14.55 10.11 16.27
C VAL A 38 14.80 9.34 14.97
N GLN A 39 16.05 8.95 14.74
CA GLN A 39 16.44 8.27 13.49
C GLN A 39 15.75 6.92 13.27
N ASN A 40 15.44 6.17 14.34
CA ASN A 40 14.68 4.93 14.24
C ASN A 40 13.28 5.17 13.66
N ALA A 41 12.57 6.20 14.12
CA ALA A 41 11.25 6.55 13.60
C ALA A 41 11.31 6.91 12.11
N LYS A 42 12.30 7.72 11.70
CA LYS A 42 12.53 8.06 10.28
C LYS A 42 12.75 6.81 9.43
N ARG A 43 13.60 5.89 9.90
CA ARG A 43 13.83 4.61 9.23
C ARG A 43 12.57 3.77 9.13
N ASN A 44 11.77 3.69 10.20
CA ASN A 44 10.53 2.92 10.22
C ASN A 44 9.52 3.46 9.22
N VAL A 45 9.37 4.78 9.08
CA VAL A 45 8.49 5.40 8.07
C VAL A 45 8.96 5.10 6.65
N THR A 46 10.25 5.31 6.37
CA THR A 46 10.79 4.99 5.03
C THR A 46 10.70 3.49 4.71
N GLN A 47 10.93 2.62 5.70
CA GLN A 47 10.80 1.18 5.53
C GLN A 47 9.33 0.77 5.33
N ALA A 48 8.38 1.41 6.02
CA ALA A 48 6.96 1.15 5.83
C ALA A 48 6.51 1.43 4.39
N PHE A 49 6.98 2.52 3.78
CA PHE A 49 6.71 2.78 2.37
C PHE A 49 7.25 1.67 1.45
N LYS A 50 8.50 1.22 1.67
CA LYS A 50 9.10 0.11 0.93
C LYS A 50 8.35 -1.21 1.12
N ASP A 51 7.89 -1.47 2.33
CA ASP A 51 7.08 -2.63 2.67
C ASP A 51 5.73 -2.59 1.93
N ALA A 52 5.09 -1.43 1.84
CA ALA A 52 3.85 -1.24 1.05
C ALA A 52 4.09 -1.58 -0.45
N MET A 53 5.20 -1.11 -1.02
CA MET A 53 5.57 -1.45 -2.41
C MET A 53 5.81 -2.95 -2.58
N THR A 54 6.46 -3.58 -1.58
CA THR A 54 6.71 -5.02 -1.57
C THR A 54 5.40 -5.81 -1.52
N LEU A 55 4.45 -5.41 -0.67
CA LEU A 55 3.12 -6.01 -0.60
C LEU A 55 2.39 -5.93 -1.95
N ALA A 56 2.36 -4.74 -2.56
CA ALA A 56 1.73 -4.55 -3.86
C ALA A 56 2.38 -5.40 -4.97
N LYS A 57 3.72 -5.41 -5.02
CA LYS A 57 4.46 -6.24 -6.00
C LYS A 57 4.21 -7.72 -5.82
N VAL A 58 4.20 -8.23 -4.58
CA VAL A 58 3.93 -9.66 -4.35
C VAL A 58 2.53 -10.03 -4.82
N VAL A 59 1.51 -9.19 -4.58
CA VAL A 59 0.18 -9.42 -5.16
C VAL A 59 0.26 -9.49 -6.68
N THR A 60 0.79 -8.46 -7.33
CA THR A 60 0.86 -8.39 -8.80
C THR A 60 1.57 -9.57 -9.45
N ILE A 61 2.63 -10.07 -8.83
CA ILE A 61 3.51 -11.08 -9.43
C ILE A 61 3.02 -12.51 -9.16
N THR A 62 2.31 -12.73 -8.05
CA THR A 62 2.04 -14.08 -7.56
C THR A 62 0.56 -14.43 -7.52
N ALA A 63 -0.33 -13.47 -7.74
CA ALA A 63 -1.77 -13.67 -7.73
C ALA A 63 -2.29 -14.39 -8.97
N THR A 64 -3.43 -15.05 -8.79
CA THR A 64 -4.25 -15.66 -9.84
C THR A 64 -5.72 -15.33 -9.57
N ASP A 65 -6.56 -15.41 -10.59
CA ASP A 65 -8.01 -15.19 -10.48
C ASP A 65 -8.73 -16.19 -9.55
N CYS A 66 -8.12 -17.34 -9.29
CA CYS A 66 -8.59 -18.37 -8.37
C CYS A 66 -7.78 -18.45 -7.06
N ASP A 67 -7.01 -17.41 -6.71
CA ASP A 67 -6.28 -17.35 -5.44
C ASP A 67 -7.26 -17.37 -4.25
N PRO A 68 -7.15 -18.34 -3.31
CA PRO A 68 -8.00 -18.39 -2.12
C PRO A 68 -7.98 -17.11 -1.29
N ALA A 69 -6.84 -16.40 -1.24
CA ALA A 69 -6.75 -15.12 -0.55
C ALA A 69 -7.55 -14.03 -1.29
N PHE A 70 -7.53 -14.03 -2.62
CA PHE A 70 -8.32 -13.09 -3.43
C PHE A 70 -9.82 -13.29 -3.19
N LEU A 71 -10.29 -14.54 -3.30
CA LEU A 71 -11.71 -14.88 -3.16
C LEU A 71 -12.28 -14.63 -1.76
N ARG A 72 -11.43 -14.47 -0.74
CA ARG A 72 -11.87 -14.03 0.60
C ARG A 72 -12.27 -12.57 0.64
N TYR A 73 -11.57 -11.71 -0.11
CA TYR A 73 -11.68 -10.26 0.02
C TYR A 73 -12.28 -9.58 -1.21
N PHE A 74 -12.40 -10.28 -2.33
CA PHE A 74 -13.00 -9.78 -3.56
C PHE A 74 -13.82 -10.88 -4.25
N GLN A 75 -14.66 -10.48 -5.20
CA GLN A 75 -15.40 -11.40 -6.05
C GLN A 75 -14.63 -11.66 -7.35
N PRO A 76 -14.83 -12.80 -8.03
CA PRO A 76 -14.09 -13.14 -9.25
C PRO A 76 -14.09 -12.05 -10.33
N GLN A 77 -15.22 -11.36 -10.52
CA GLN A 77 -15.34 -10.27 -11.52
C GLN A 77 -14.44 -9.07 -11.23
N ASP A 78 -14.02 -8.88 -9.98
CA ASP A 78 -13.20 -7.74 -9.57
C ASP A 78 -11.72 -7.92 -9.94
N TYR A 79 -11.30 -9.14 -10.31
CA TYR A 79 -9.89 -9.53 -10.35
C TYR A 79 -9.03 -8.62 -11.22
N THR A 80 -9.46 -8.38 -12.46
CA THR A 80 -8.73 -7.53 -13.40
C THR A 80 -8.57 -6.11 -12.86
N PHE A 81 -9.61 -5.55 -12.25
CA PHE A 81 -9.56 -4.22 -11.68
C PHE A 81 -8.61 -4.16 -10.49
N VAL A 82 -8.75 -5.07 -9.52
CA VAL A 82 -7.88 -5.15 -8.33
C VAL A 82 -6.42 -5.35 -8.73
N GLN A 83 -6.13 -6.21 -9.70
CA GLN A 83 -4.76 -6.40 -10.21
C GLN A 83 -4.18 -5.12 -10.79
N ARG A 84 -4.96 -4.37 -11.56
CA ARG A 84 -4.51 -3.08 -12.10
C ARG A 84 -4.22 -2.07 -11.00
N MET A 85 -5.03 -2.02 -9.95
CA MET A 85 -4.79 -1.16 -8.80
C MET A 85 -3.44 -1.48 -8.11
N PHE A 86 -3.13 -2.76 -7.87
CA PHE A 86 -1.83 -3.14 -7.33
C PHE A 86 -0.67 -2.89 -8.30
N ARG A 87 -0.87 -3.14 -9.61
CA ARG A 87 0.11 -2.84 -10.66
C ARG A 87 0.48 -1.37 -10.70
N THR A 88 -0.50 -0.47 -10.56
CA THR A 88 -0.28 0.97 -10.45
C THR A 88 0.65 1.30 -9.28
N ILE A 89 0.38 0.78 -8.08
CA ILE A 89 1.26 1.00 -6.90
C ILE A 89 2.65 0.43 -7.14
N ALA A 90 2.71 -0.78 -7.70
CA ALA A 90 3.94 -1.51 -8.00
C ALA A 90 4.75 -0.92 -9.16
N ASN A 91 4.19 0.04 -9.90
CA ASN A 91 4.72 0.58 -11.15
C ASN A 91 5.03 -0.52 -12.19
N ILE A 92 4.07 -1.43 -12.35
CA ILE A 92 4.08 -2.48 -13.37
C ILE A 92 3.03 -2.12 -14.41
N ASP A 93 3.33 -2.32 -15.69
CA ASP A 93 2.40 -2.03 -16.78
C ASP A 93 1.07 -2.78 -16.56
N LEU A 94 -0.04 -2.06 -16.71
CA LEU A 94 -1.38 -2.55 -16.40
C LEU A 94 -1.80 -3.75 -17.25
N PHE A 95 -1.23 -3.91 -18.43
CA PHE A 95 -1.55 -4.93 -19.43
C PHE A 95 -0.41 -5.93 -19.65
N MET A 96 0.69 -5.82 -18.90
CA MET A 96 1.79 -6.78 -18.97
C MET A 96 1.33 -8.17 -18.54
N ASP A 97 1.65 -9.16 -19.37
CA ASP A 97 1.59 -10.57 -18.99
C ASP A 97 2.84 -10.91 -18.18
N ILE A 98 2.67 -11.35 -16.94
CA ILE A 98 3.77 -11.68 -16.05
C ILE A 98 3.98 -13.19 -16.10
N ASN A 99 5.15 -13.61 -16.57
CA ASN A 99 5.53 -15.01 -16.63
C ASN A 99 6.47 -15.38 -15.48
N ALA A 100 6.66 -16.68 -15.25
CA ALA A 100 7.50 -17.20 -14.17
C ALA A 100 8.96 -16.67 -14.22
N GLN A 101 9.45 -16.37 -15.43
CA GLN A 101 10.79 -15.84 -15.67
C GLN A 101 10.96 -14.39 -15.22
N ASP A 102 9.88 -13.61 -15.17
CA ASP A 102 9.92 -12.19 -14.81
C ASP A 102 9.93 -11.98 -13.28
N ILE A 103 9.45 -12.99 -12.54
CA ILE A 103 9.28 -12.95 -11.08
C ILE A 103 10.56 -12.51 -10.35
N PRO A 104 11.76 -13.09 -10.59
CA PRO A 104 12.95 -12.71 -9.84
C PRO A 104 13.35 -11.24 -10.07
N GLN A 105 13.25 -10.77 -11.31
CA GLN A 105 13.59 -9.39 -11.66
C GLN A 105 12.59 -8.41 -11.01
N LEU A 106 11.29 -8.68 -11.15
CA LEU A 106 10.25 -7.82 -10.58
C LEU A 106 10.35 -7.73 -9.05
N LEU A 107 10.62 -8.86 -8.37
CA LEU A 107 10.82 -8.86 -6.92
C LEU A 107 12.08 -8.09 -6.49
N SER A 108 13.18 -8.21 -7.23
CA SER A 108 14.44 -7.52 -6.92
C SER A 108 14.34 -5.98 -7.01
N SER A 109 13.42 -5.48 -7.85
CA SER A 109 13.23 -4.04 -8.10
C SER A 109 12.44 -3.29 -7.01
N SER A 110 11.86 -3.99 -6.04
CA SER A 110 10.90 -3.43 -5.06
C SER A 110 11.47 -2.26 -4.23
N ASN A 111 12.78 -2.23 -4.01
CA ASN A 111 13.45 -1.25 -3.16
C ASN A 111 14.21 -0.15 -3.91
N SER A 112 14.08 -0.08 -5.25
CA SER A 112 14.75 0.94 -6.07
C SER A 112 13.79 2.09 -6.40
N ALA A 113 14.16 3.32 -6.02
CA ALA A 113 13.35 4.51 -6.31
C ALA A 113 13.11 4.74 -7.81
N ALA A 114 14.08 4.37 -8.66
CA ALA A 114 13.94 4.46 -10.11
C ALA A 114 12.88 3.50 -10.70
N ALA A 115 12.43 2.51 -9.92
CA ALA A 115 11.41 1.54 -10.32
C ALA A 115 10.05 1.80 -9.66
N TRP A 116 9.88 2.93 -8.96
CA TRP A 116 8.61 3.29 -8.31
C TRP A 116 7.72 4.11 -9.24
N ASN A 117 6.42 4.19 -8.90
CA ASN A 117 5.46 4.94 -9.70
C ASN A 117 5.85 6.43 -9.68
N PRO A 118 5.95 7.09 -10.86
CA PRO A 118 6.30 8.50 -10.93
C PRO A 118 5.36 9.41 -10.14
N ASP A 119 4.09 9.03 -9.93
CA ASP A 119 3.13 9.83 -9.17
C ASP A 119 3.55 10.04 -7.72
N PHE A 120 4.39 9.17 -7.13
CA PHE A 120 4.83 9.34 -5.74
C PHE A 120 5.55 10.66 -5.45
N VAL A 121 6.01 11.39 -6.47
CA VAL A 121 6.52 12.76 -6.30
C VAL A 121 5.45 13.73 -5.73
N ALA A 122 4.17 13.43 -5.96
CA ALA A 122 3.02 14.18 -5.45
C ALA A 122 2.51 13.67 -4.09
N LEU A 123 3.21 12.71 -3.46
CA LEU A 123 2.88 12.15 -2.15
C LEU A 123 3.82 12.71 -1.07
N CYS A 124 3.24 13.15 0.04
CA CYS A 124 3.93 13.47 1.27
C CYS A 124 3.51 12.50 2.39
N ILE A 125 4.46 11.82 3.01
CA ILE A 125 4.23 10.93 4.16
C ILE A 125 4.85 11.56 5.41
N ALA A 126 4.04 11.82 6.42
CA ALA A 126 4.47 12.45 7.66
C ALA A 126 4.51 11.47 8.84
N TYR A 127 5.47 11.66 9.75
CA TYR A 127 5.44 11.06 11.09
C TYR A 127 4.69 12.00 12.05
N GLY A 128 3.43 11.72 12.33
CA GLY A 128 2.47 12.65 12.92
C GLY A 128 1.63 13.35 11.86
N ASP A 129 0.97 14.44 12.23
CA ASP A 129 0.13 15.21 11.31
C ASP A 129 0.96 15.82 10.18
N ASN A 130 0.49 15.66 8.94
CA ASN A 130 1.18 16.17 7.78
C ASN A 130 1.22 17.71 7.79
N PRO A 131 2.40 18.33 7.71
CA PRO A 131 2.52 19.79 7.83
C PRO A 131 1.92 20.55 6.64
N PHE A 132 1.57 19.85 5.56
CA PHE A 132 0.91 20.42 4.39
C PHE A 132 -0.60 20.20 4.39
N ASN A 133 -1.18 19.66 5.47
CA ASN A 133 -2.63 19.53 5.60
C ASN A 133 -3.33 20.89 5.39
N PRO A 134 -4.39 20.95 4.57
CA PRO A 134 -5.14 22.18 4.39
C PRO A 134 -5.83 22.60 5.69
N ALA A 135 -5.99 23.91 5.86
CA ALA A 135 -6.76 24.44 6.98
C ALA A 135 -8.22 23.93 6.91
N GLY A 136 -8.77 23.46 8.04
CA GLY A 136 -10.15 22.97 8.07
C GLY A 136 -10.34 21.56 7.52
N ASN A 137 -9.33 20.70 7.62
CA ASN A 137 -9.34 19.27 7.23
C ASN A 137 -10.33 18.36 8.01
N GLY A 138 -11.46 18.90 8.47
CA GLY A 138 -12.46 18.20 9.27
C GLY A 138 -11.98 17.83 10.68
N GLY A 139 -10.86 18.41 11.15
CA GLY A 139 -10.31 18.12 12.46
C GLY A 139 -9.58 16.77 12.57
N ARG A 140 -9.28 16.11 11.44
CA ARG A 140 -8.46 14.89 11.46
C ARG A 140 -7.06 15.22 11.98
N SER A 141 -6.64 14.47 12.99
CA SER A 141 -5.35 14.60 13.63
C SER A 141 -4.95 13.29 14.30
N CYS A 142 -3.66 13.04 14.38
CA CYS A 142 -3.07 11.92 15.09
C CYS A 142 -3.35 11.92 16.61
N VAL A 143 -3.91 13.00 17.16
CA VAL A 143 -4.40 13.04 18.55
C VAL A 143 -5.62 12.12 18.76
N GLY A 144 -6.38 11.81 17.70
CA GLY A 144 -7.62 11.02 17.76
C GLY A 144 -7.45 9.52 18.01
N GLY A 145 -6.21 9.02 18.06
CA GLY A 145 -5.92 7.59 18.26
C GLY A 145 -5.88 6.75 16.98
N ASP A 146 -6.10 7.37 15.81
CA ASP A 146 -5.96 6.72 14.51
C ASP A 146 -4.54 6.19 14.29
N ASN A 147 -4.41 5.10 13.53
CA ASN A 147 -3.09 4.59 13.15
C ASN A 147 -2.44 5.49 12.08
N ALA A 148 -3.25 5.95 11.14
CA ALA A 148 -2.88 6.85 10.07
C ALA A 148 -4.15 7.48 9.49
N TYR A 149 -3.97 8.49 8.64
CA TYR A 149 -5.01 8.98 7.75
C TYR A 149 -4.39 9.64 6.52
N THR A 150 -5.17 9.74 5.45
CA THR A 150 -4.80 10.40 4.21
C THR A 150 -5.79 11.49 3.85
N ILE A 151 -5.26 12.64 3.47
CA ILE A 151 -6.01 13.72 2.84
C ILE A 151 -5.61 13.78 1.37
N TYR A 152 -6.61 13.78 0.51
CA TYR A 152 -6.46 14.09 -0.91
C TYR A 152 -6.72 15.60 -1.10
N ASP A 153 -5.69 16.33 -1.54
CA ASP A 153 -5.79 17.75 -1.87
C ASP A 153 -5.68 17.93 -3.40
N PRO A 154 -6.82 18.01 -4.13
CA PRO A 154 -6.82 18.25 -5.57
C PRO A 154 -6.60 19.72 -5.94
N GLY A 155 -6.35 20.60 -4.97
CA GLY A 155 -6.25 22.04 -5.19
C GLY A 155 -5.11 22.38 -6.17
N PRO A 156 -5.31 23.36 -7.08
CA PRO A 156 -4.27 23.76 -8.04
C PRO A 156 -3.03 24.39 -7.37
N THR A 157 -3.16 24.80 -6.11
CA THR A 157 -2.06 25.34 -5.29
C THR A 157 -1.47 24.31 -4.32
N ALA A 158 -1.98 23.08 -4.33
CA ALA A 158 -1.50 22.02 -3.46
C ALA A 158 -0.07 21.66 -3.85
N ARG A 159 0.84 21.62 -2.86
CA ARG A 159 2.22 21.17 -3.12
C ARG A 159 2.29 19.67 -3.40
N PHE A 160 1.43 18.92 -2.74
CA PHE A 160 1.29 17.47 -2.83
C PHE A 160 -0.20 17.17 -2.88
N SER A 161 -0.63 16.25 -3.75
CA SER A 161 -2.03 15.85 -3.80
C SER A 161 -2.35 14.76 -2.78
N GLY A 162 -1.37 13.93 -2.42
CA GLY A 162 -1.50 12.91 -1.37
C GLY A 162 -0.81 13.35 -0.08
N LEU A 163 -1.56 13.51 1.00
CA LEU A 163 -1.06 13.92 2.32
C LEU A 163 -1.35 12.84 3.35
N MET A 164 -0.39 11.94 3.53
CA MET A 164 -0.49 10.83 4.48
C MET A 164 0.15 11.23 5.82
N SER A 165 -0.53 10.88 6.91
CA SER A 165 -0.07 11.09 8.30
C SER A 165 0.00 9.74 9.00
N LEU A 166 1.19 9.33 9.45
CA LEU A 166 1.38 8.09 10.23
C LEU A 166 1.50 8.43 11.70
N CYS A 167 0.58 7.95 12.53
CA CYS A 167 0.39 8.49 13.87
C CYS A 167 1.27 7.80 14.92
N PRO A 168 2.25 8.51 15.53
CA PRO A 168 3.27 7.90 16.37
C PRO A 168 2.77 7.41 17.73
N GLY A 169 1.74 8.05 18.27
CA GLY A 169 1.12 7.68 19.56
C GLY A 169 0.17 6.49 19.47
N SER A 170 -0.10 5.98 18.27
CA SER A 170 -1.08 4.91 18.02
C SER A 170 -0.48 3.52 18.17
N GLY A 171 -1.33 2.50 17.97
CA GLY A 171 -0.89 1.11 17.88
C GLY A 171 0.06 0.82 16.71
N LEU A 172 0.14 1.70 15.71
CA LEU A 172 0.98 1.55 14.53
C LEU A 172 2.45 1.31 14.89
N PHE A 173 3.04 2.21 15.68
CA PHE A 173 4.46 2.12 16.05
C PHE A 173 4.70 1.40 17.38
N GLN A 174 3.65 1.06 18.12
CA GLN A 174 3.75 0.33 19.39
C GLN A 174 3.79 -1.19 19.20
N TYR A 175 3.07 -1.72 18.20
CA TYR A 175 2.89 -3.18 18.04
C TYR A 175 3.28 -3.70 16.67
N ARG A 176 3.33 -2.86 15.63
CA ARG A 176 3.67 -3.31 14.27
C ARG A 176 5.15 -3.08 14.01
N LEU A 177 5.76 -4.02 13.32
CA LEU A 177 7.13 -3.90 12.83
C LEU A 177 7.15 -3.80 11.29
N SER A 178 8.35 -3.77 10.71
CA SER A 178 8.52 -4.00 9.28
C SER A 178 8.13 -5.43 8.89
N LEU A 179 7.99 -5.69 7.58
CA LEU A 179 7.87 -7.04 7.04
C LEU A 179 9.05 -7.91 7.48
N ARG A 180 10.27 -7.40 7.30
CA ARG A 180 11.52 -8.11 7.65
C ARG A 180 11.57 -8.49 9.12
N ASP A 181 11.27 -7.54 10.01
CA ASP A 181 11.36 -7.78 11.46
C ASP A 181 10.15 -8.56 11.99
N THR A 182 9.06 -8.65 11.23
CA THR A 182 7.98 -9.59 11.53
C THR A 182 8.34 -11.00 11.08
N GLU A 183 8.92 -11.15 9.89
CA GLU A 183 9.36 -12.45 9.35
C GLU A 183 10.51 -13.07 10.16
N SER A 184 11.53 -12.26 10.46
CA SER A 184 12.70 -12.65 11.24
C SER A 184 12.81 -11.76 12.48
N PRO A 185 12.04 -12.07 13.55
CA PRO A 185 11.99 -11.23 14.73
C PRO A 185 13.35 -11.12 15.43
N PRO A 186 13.63 -9.97 16.07
CA PRO A 186 14.73 -9.84 17.02
C PRO A 186 14.55 -10.81 18.20
N ALA A 187 15.60 -10.95 19.00
CA ALA A 187 15.65 -11.86 20.15
C ALA A 187 14.46 -11.68 21.12
N TRP A 188 14.02 -10.44 21.38
CA TRP A 188 12.87 -10.18 22.25
C TRP A 188 11.53 -10.68 21.69
N GLY A 189 11.42 -10.92 20.38
CA GLY A 189 10.24 -11.51 19.73
C GLY A 189 10.28 -13.04 19.67
N ARG A 190 11.18 -13.67 20.46
CA ARG A 190 11.44 -15.10 20.49
C ARG A 190 11.38 -15.64 21.92
N VAL A 191 11.10 -16.93 22.04
CA VAL A 191 11.02 -17.63 23.34
C VAL A 191 12.31 -17.41 24.14
N GLY A 192 12.16 -16.97 25.39
CA GLY A 192 13.28 -16.75 26.32
C GLY A 192 14.19 -15.57 25.95
N GLY A 193 13.85 -14.76 24.94
CA GLY A 193 14.76 -13.71 24.48
C GLY A 193 15.97 -14.25 23.70
N ASP A 194 15.92 -15.50 23.23
CA ASP A 194 17.03 -16.15 22.50
C ASP A 194 16.99 -15.75 21.01
N PRO A 195 18.08 -15.21 20.42
CA PRO A 195 18.17 -14.95 18.98
C PRO A 195 17.85 -16.16 18.09
N ASN A 196 18.09 -17.37 18.57
CA ASN A 196 17.79 -18.63 17.88
C ASN A 196 16.50 -19.31 18.37
N GLY A 197 15.82 -18.71 19.34
CA GLY A 197 14.58 -19.23 19.90
C GLY A 197 13.44 -19.25 18.86
N ALA A 198 12.45 -20.10 19.11
CA ALA A 198 11.22 -20.11 18.32
C ALA A 198 10.52 -18.73 18.39
N PRO A 199 9.94 -18.26 17.27
CA PRO A 199 9.25 -16.98 17.27
C PRO A 199 7.98 -17.04 18.14
N LEU A 200 7.68 -15.94 18.82
CA LEU A 200 6.47 -15.80 19.63
C LEU A 200 5.24 -15.53 18.76
N ALA A 201 4.04 -15.64 19.34
CA ALA A 201 2.80 -15.28 18.67
C ALA A 201 2.86 -13.86 18.08
N GLY A 202 2.46 -13.72 16.82
CA GLY A 202 2.59 -12.50 16.03
C GLY A 202 3.94 -12.30 15.34
N PHE A 203 4.87 -13.26 15.43
CA PHE A 203 6.17 -13.19 14.76
C PHE A 203 6.47 -14.48 13.99
N GLY A 204 7.21 -14.35 12.89
CA GLY A 204 7.61 -15.46 12.03
C GLY A 204 6.42 -16.20 11.43
N CYS A 205 6.70 -17.11 10.49
CA CYS A 205 5.64 -17.85 9.81
C CYS A 205 4.79 -18.69 10.75
N ASP A 206 5.38 -19.29 11.78
CA ASP A 206 4.67 -20.12 12.75
C ASP A 206 3.84 -19.29 13.73
N GLY A 207 4.39 -18.17 14.23
CA GLY A 207 3.69 -17.32 15.20
C GLY A 207 2.55 -16.50 14.60
N LEU A 208 2.46 -16.38 13.27
CA LEU A 208 1.29 -15.82 12.58
C LEU A 208 0.06 -16.74 12.62
N GLY A 209 0.20 -18.01 13.02
CA GLY A 209 -0.90 -18.97 13.06
C GLY A 209 -1.24 -19.56 11.68
N ASP A 210 -2.48 -19.96 11.49
CA ASP A 210 -2.99 -20.66 10.30
C ASP A 210 -4.12 -19.90 9.57
N ARG A 211 -4.45 -18.69 10.02
CA ARG A 211 -5.51 -17.86 9.45
C ARG A 211 -5.19 -16.37 9.47
N ASP A 212 -5.97 -15.60 8.71
CA ASP A 212 -5.84 -14.15 8.62
C ASP A 212 -6.22 -13.48 9.96
N THR A 213 -5.24 -12.87 10.66
CA THR A 213 -5.47 -12.12 11.90
C THR A 213 -4.61 -10.86 11.98
N ALA A 214 -4.91 -9.94 12.91
CA ALA A 214 -4.20 -8.68 13.11
C ALA A 214 -2.68 -8.82 13.32
N TYR A 215 -2.19 -9.96 13.81
CA TYR A 215 -0.77 -10.34 13.78
C TYR A 215 -0.05 -10.18 12.44
N MET A 216 -0.75 -10.33 11.32
CA MET A 216 -0.17 -10.13 9.99
C MET A 216 0.10 -8.66 9.65
N LYS A 217 -0.51 -7.71 10.38
CA LYS A 217 -0.35 -6.27 10.11
C LYS A 217 1.09 -5.81 10.41
N VAL A 218 1.63 -5.04 9.48
CA VAL A 218 2.93 -4.39 9.57
C VAL A 218 2.76 -2.89 9.37
N ILE A 219 3.77 -2.08 9.65
CA ILE A 219 3.67 -0.62 9.45
C ILE A 219 3.37 -0.33 7.97
N GLY A 220 4.04 -1.05 7.06
CA GLY A 220 3.84 -0.89 5.62
C GLY A 220 2.44 -1.28 5.11
N SER A 221 1.72 -2.17 5.79
CA SER A 221 0.34 -2.49 5.40
C SER A 221 -0.61 -1.33 5.72
N THR A 222 -0.23 -0.47 6.66
CA THR A 222 -0.96 0.78 6.94
C THR A 222 -0.65 1.82 5.88
N VAL A 223 0.61 1.95 5.45
CA VAL A 223 0.94 2.82 4.31
C VAL A 223 0.21 2.37 3.05
N LEU A 224 0.12 1.06 2.81
CA LEU A 224 -0.65 0.50 1.69
C LEU A 224 -2.14 0.86 1.77
N HIS A 225 -2.75 0.73 2.95
CA HIS A 225 -4.13 1.15 3.20
C HIS A 225 -4.36 2.61 2.79
N GLU A 226 -3.52 3.48 3.32
CA GLU A 226 -3.59 4.92 3.09
C GLU A 226 -3.37 5.32 1.63
N LEU A 227 -2.53 4.57 0.89
CA LEU A 227 -2.35 4.77 -0.54
C LEU A 227 -3.64 4.53 -1.34
N PHE A 228 -4.50 3.60 -0.92
CA PHE A 228 -5.79 3.37 -1.60
C PHE A 228 -6.76 4.54 -1.46
N HIS A 229 -6.65 5.35 -0.40
CA HIS A 229 -7.45 6.57 -0.24
C HIS A 229 -7.03 7.73 -1.13
N TRP A 230 -5.91 7.61 -1.86
CA TRP A 230 -5.38 8.66 -2.73
C TRP A 230 -5.74 8.39 -4.20
N PRO A 231 -6.87 8.93 -4.70
CA PRO A 231 -7.44 8.54 -5.99
C PRO A 231 -6.56 8.96 -7.18
N TRP A 232 -5.77 10.03 -7.02
CA TRP A 232 -4.87 10.57 -8.06
C TRP A 232 -4.03 9.47 -8.72
N MET A 233 -3.46 8.58 -7.90
CA MET A 233 -2.60 7.50 -8.37
C MET A 233 -3.35 6.54 -9.30
N PHE A 234 -4.67 6.41 -9.18
CA PHE A 234 -5.47 5.40 -9.88
C PHE A 234 -6.32 5.95 -11.02
N LEU A 235 -6.31 7.26 -11.27
CA LEU A 235 -7.13 7.87 -12.32
C LEU A 235 -6.84 7.33 -13.73
N SER A 236 -5.65 6.74 -13.94
CA SER A 236 -5.26 6.08 -15.19
C SER A 236 -5.72 4.62 -15.30
N VAL A 237 -6.25 4.03 -14.23
CA VAL A 237 -6.76 2.66 -14.24
C VAL A 237 -8.08 2.62 -15.04
N PRO A 238 -8.20 1.75 -16.06
CA PRO A 238 -9.44 1.62 -16.82
C PRO A 238 -10.64 1.33 -15.90
N ASP A 239 -11.75 2.01 -16.19
CA ASP A 239 -13.04 1.88 -15.50
C ASP A 239 -13.03 2.31 -14.02
N TYR A 240 -11.97 3.00 -13.54
CA TYR A 240 -11.84 3.43 -12.14
C TYR A 240 -13.06 4.19 -11.62
N ALA A 241 -13.51 5.23 -12.34
CA ALA A 241 -14.67 6.02 -11.92
C ALA A 241 -15.98 5.21 -11.86
N THR A 242 -16.11 4.18 -12.71
CA THR A 242 -17.28 3.30 -12.72
C THR A 242 -17.21 2.28 -11.58
N ALA A 243 -16.02 1.73 -11.32
CA ALA A 243 -15.79 0.73 -10.28
C ALA A 243 -15.84 1.33 -8.86
N ILE A 244 -15.42 2.59 -8.70
CA ILE A 244 -15.36 3.35 -7.45
C ILE A 244 -16.35 4.52 -7.54
N PRO A 245 -17.68 4.29 -7.42
CA PRO A 245 -18.67 5.36 -7.62
C PRO A 245 -18.82 6.34 -6.44
N ASP A 246 -18.41 5.95 -5.23
CA ASP A 246 -18.60 6.76 -4.01
C ASP A 246 -17.49 7.77 -3.72
N HIS A 247 -17.81 8.70 -2.83
CA HIS A 247 -16.88 9.66 -2.23
C HIS A 247 -16.04 10.47 -3.22
N ASP A 248 -16.59 10.81 -4.39
CA ASP A 248 -15.84 11.46 -5.48
C ASP A 248 -14.70 10.57 -6.00
N HIS A 249 -15.06 9.32 -6.32
CA HIS A 249 -14.16 8.28 -6.81
C HIS A 249 -12.98 7.99 -5.88
N ARG A 250 -13.25 7.96 -4.57
CA ARG A 250 -12.28 7.60 -3.54
C ARG A 250 -12.67 6.28 -2.92
N ILE A 251 -11.71 5.36 -2.89
CA ILE A 251 -11.80 4.19 -2.01
C ILE A 251 -11.77 4.73 -0.59
N TRP A 252 -12.74 4.33 0.22
CA TRP A 252 -12.92 4.85 1.57
C TRP A 252 -12.73 3.74 2.60
N ASP A 253 -12.85 4.10 3.87
CA ASP A 253 -13.08 3.13 4.92
C ASP A 253 -14.57 2.81 4.90
N TYR A 254 -14.94 1.57 4.57
CA TYR A 254 -16.34 1.18 4.39
C TYR A 254 -17.26 1.71 5.50
N ASP A 255 -18.20 2.56 5.11
CA ASP A 255 -19.18 3.22 5.98
C ASP A 255 -20.63 2.79 5.67
N GLY A 256 -20.79 1.74 4.88
CA GLY A 256 -22.09 1.17 4.55
C GLY A 256 -22.81 0.55 5.75
N PRO A 257 -24.14 0.43 5.71
CA PRO A 257 -24.95 0.12 6.89
C PRO A 257 -24.93 -1.36 7.31
N TRP A 258 -24.36 -2.25 6.48
CA TRP A 258 -24.55 -3.70 6.60
C TRP A 258 -23.44 -4.41 7.40
N VAL A 259 -22.26 -3.81 7.51
CA VAL A 259 -21.13 -4.34 8.29
C VAL A 259 -20.67 -3.24 9.23
N SER A 260 -20.73 -3.50 10.53
CA SER A 260 -20.26 -2.56 11.55
C SER A 260 -18.73 -2.47 11.51
N GLY A 261 -18.23 -1.44 10.84
CA GLY A 261 -16.81 -1.10 10.77
C GLY A 261 -16.08 -1.68 9.55
N ALA A 262 -15.13 -0.89 9.04
CA ALA A 262 -14.36 -1.18 7.83
C ALA A 262 -13.15 -2.10 8.05
N TYR A 263 -12.70 -2.22 9.31
CA TYR A 263 -11.34 -2.67 9.61
C TYR A 263 -11.25 -4.12 10.10
N GLY A 264 -10.13 -4.74 9.74
CA GLY A 264 -9.71 -6.08 10.15
C GLY A 264 -10.16 -7.18 9.18
N PRO A 265 -9.54 -8.37 9.25
CA PRO A 265 -9.74 -9.39 8.22
C PRO A 265 -11.16 -9.95 8.27
N TRP A 266 -11.79 -9.96 9.45
CA TRP A 266 -13.15 -10.41 9.62
C TRP A 266 -14.16 -9.48 8.92
N ASN A 267 -14.04 -8.18 9.14
CA ASN A 267 -14.97 -7.22 8.54
C ASN A 267 -14.76 -7.08 7.04
N ALA A 268 -13.51 -7.04 6.57
CA ALA A 268 -13.20 -7.03 5.15
C ALA A 268 -13.79 -8.25 4.41
N LEU A 269 -13.66 -9.45 4.98
CA LEU A 269 -14.27 -10.66 4.43
C LEU A 269 -15.80 -10.57 4.40
N ARG A 270 -16.43 -10.00 5.43
CA ARG A 270 -17.89 -9.81 5.47
C ARG A 270 -18.39 -8.78 4.46
N ILE A 271 -17.63 -7.72 4.20
CA ILE A 271 -17.95 -6.76 3.12
C ILE A 271 -18.02 -7.47 1.77
N ASN A 272 -17.11 -8.44 1.53
CA ASN A 272 -17.12 -9.23 0.31
C ASN A 272 -18.34 -10.15 0.16
N GLN A 273 -19.06 -10.45 1.25
CA GLN A 273 -20.27 -11.28 1.23
C GLN A 273 -21.54 -10.47 0.95
N LEU A 274 -21.44 -9.14 0.88
CA LEU A 274 -22.57 -8.29 0.56
C LEU A 274 -22.96 -8.44 -0.91
N PRO A 275 -24.23 -8.15 -1.27
CA PRO A 275 -24.62 -8.03 -2.66
C PRO A 275 -23.74 -7.00 -3.38
N ALA A 276 -23.48 -7.26 -4.67
CA ALA A 276 -22.77 -6.34 -5.54
C ALA A 276 -23.43 -4.95 -5.52
N ASP A 277 -22.62 -3.90 -5.65
CA ASP A 277 -23.13 -2.53 -5.79
C ASP A 277 -23.99 -2.45 -7.06
N PRO A 278 -25.27 -2.04 -6.96
CA PRO A 278 -26.16 -2.00 -8.12
C PRO A 278 -25.74 -0.96 -9.17
N ARG A 279 -24.86 0.00 -8.84
CA ARG A 279 -24.40 1.05 -9.75
C ARG A 279 -23.24 0.58 -10.63
N SER A 280 -22.28 -0.13 -10.04
CA SER A 280 -21.08 -0.61 -10.75
C SER A 280 -21.19 -2.07 -11.20
N GLY A 281 -22.09 -2.85 -10.57
CA GLY A 281 -22.15 -4.31 -10.73
C GLY A 281 -20.98 -5.07 -10.07
N MET A 282 -20.09 -4.35 -9.39
CA MET A 282 -18.89 -4.90 -8.74
C MET A 282 -19.12 -5.17 -7.26
N SER A 283 -18.20 -5.87 -6.61
CA SER A 283 -18.31 -6.07 -5.16
C SER A 283 -18.16 -4.75 -4.39
N GLN A 284 -18.80 -4.67 -3.21
CA GLN A 284 -18.59 -3.55 -2.29
C GLN A 284 -17.18 -3.53 -1.69
N SER A 285 -16.43 -4.62 -1.81
CA SER A 285 -15.03 -4.71 -1.39
C SER A 285 -14.13 -3.73 -2.12
N LEU A 286 -14.46 -3.38 -3.37
CA LEU A 286 -13.70 -2.40 -4.15
C LEU A 286 -13.65 -1.03 -3.46
N GLN A 287 -14.65 -0.71 -2.65
CA GLN A 287 -14.80 0.56 -1.94
C GLN A 287 -14.13 0.59 -0.56
N ASN A 288 -13.51 -0.51 -0.11
CA ASN A 288 -12.89 -0.61 1.20
C ASN A 288 -11.37 -0.79 1.12
N ALA A 289 -10.61 0.16 1.67
CA ALA A 289 -9.15 0.07 1.66
C ALA A 289 -8.61 -1.18 2.40
N ASP A 290 -9.24 -1.60 3.51
CA ASP A 290 -8.76 -2.78 4.25
C ASP A 290 -8.99 -4.10 3.48
N ASN A 291 -9.93 -4.19 2.52
CA ASN A 291 -10.07 -5.36 1.64
C ASN A 291 -8.81 -5.58 0.79
N TYR A 292 -8.26 -4.51 0.20
CA TYR A 292 -7.01 -4.59 -0.53
C TYR A 292 -5.84 -4.98 0.39
N VAL A 293 -5.78 -4.37 1.57
CA VAL A 293 -4.70 -4.63 2.55
C VAL A 293 -4.70 -6.08 3.00
N TRP A 294 -5.86 -6.63 3.33
CA TRP A 294 -5.96 -8.01 3.80
C TRP A 294 -5.69 -9.03 2.71
N TYR A 295 -6.12 -8.75 1.48
CA TYR A 295 -5.68 -9.54 0.35
C TYR A 295 -4.15 -9.53 0.20
N ALA A 296 -3.53 -8.35 0.24
CA ALA A 296 -2.08 -8.22 0.11
C ALA A 296 -1.30 -8.89 1.23
N LEU A 297 -1.74 -8.74 2.48
CA LEU A 297 -1.13 -9.40 3.64
C LEU A 297 -1.24 -10.92 3.54
N SER A 298 -2.44 -11.43 3.24
CA SER A 298 -2.66 -12.86 3.17
C SER A 298 -1.88 -13.51 2.03
N ARG A 299 -1.83 -12.85 0.87
CA ARG A 299 -0.98 -13.27 -0.26
C ARG A 299 0.50 -13.25 0.10
N TYR A 300 0.98 -12.14 0.66
CA TYR A 300 2.38 -11.97 1.01
C TYR A 300 2.84 -13.04 2.00
N TRP A 301 2.12 -13.22 3.10
CA TRP A 301 2.50 -14.21 4.09
C TRP A 301 2.36 -15.63 3.56
N SER A 302 1.36 -15.91 2.72
CA SER A 302 1.25 -17.23 2.08
C SER A 302 2.47 -17.53 1.18
N PHE A 303 2.87 -16.56 0.37
CA PHE A 303 4.04 -16.66 -0.48
C PHE A 303 5.33 -16.82 0.32
N ARG A 304 5.55 -16.00 1.35
CA ARG A 304 6.77 -16.03 2.18
C ARG A 304 6.88 -17.29 3.02
N CYS A 305 5.78 -17.76 3.57
CA CYS A 305 5.76 -18.88 4.50
C CYS A 305 5.55 -20.23 3.81
N GLY A 306 5.30 -20.24 2.49
CA GLY A 306 5.05 -21.48 1.74
C GLY A 306 3.83 -22.25 2.24
N LYS A 307 2.84 -21.56 2.82
CA LYS A 307 1.60 -22.15 3.34
C LYS A 307 0.40 -21.29 3.01
N VAL A 308 -0.79 -21.89 2.96
CA VAL A 308 -2.03 -21.15 2.76
C VAL A 308 -2.63 -20.80 4.13
N PHE A 309 -2.91 -19.53 4.36
CA PHE A 309 -3.67 -19.09 5.53
C PHE A 309 -5.17 -19.18 5.24
N GLY A 310 -5.94 -19.62 6.24
CA GLY A 310 -7.41 -19.63 6.23
C GLY A 310 -8.05 -18.27 6.50
N PRO A 311 -9.38 -18.15 6.37
CA PRO A 311 -10.11 -16.93 6.68
C PRO A 311 -10.10 -16.60 8.18
N ALA A 312 -10.27 -15.34 8.52
CA ALA A 312 -10.68 -14.93 9.87
C ALA A 312 -11.98 -15.65 10.27
N LEU A 313 -12.09 -16.05 11.53
CA LEU A 313 -13.22 -16.82 12.06
C LEU A 313 -14.14 -16.00 12.98
N SER A 314 -13.62 -14.91 13.55
CA SER A 314 -14.40 -14.03 14.42
C SER A 314 -13.87 -12.60 14.39
N ALA A 315 -14.64 -11.67 14.98
CA ALA A 315 -14.22 -10.29 15.16
C ALA A 315 -12.94 -10.15 16.00
N ASP A 316 -12.59 -11.12 16.86
CA ASP A 316 -11.36 -11.08 17.67
C ASP A 316 -10.10 -11.11 16.81
N ASP A 317 -10.17 -11.75 15.63
CA ASP A 317 -9.07 -11.79 14.68
C ASP A 317 -8.72 -10.38 14.14
N ASN A 318 -9.61 -9.38 14.31
CA ASN A 318 -9.31 -7.97 14.01
C ASN A 318 -8.39 -7.31 15.05
N TYR A 319 -8.32 -7.81 16.29
CA TYR A 319 -7.81 -7.06 17.45
C TYR A 319 -6.67 -7.75 18.22
N ASN A 320 -6.25 -8.96 17.83
CA ASN A 320 -5.22 -9.71 18.55
C ASN A 320 -3.81 -9.09 18.50
N LEU A 321 -3.59 -7.98 17.79
CA LEU A 321 -2.28 -7.34 17.72
C LEU A 321 -1.81 -6.80 19.08
N ALA A 322 -2.72 -6.38 19.96
CA ALA A 322 -2.36 -5.85 21.28
C ALA A 322 -1.72 -6.89 22.21
N SER A 323 -1.93 -8.19 21.96
CA SER A 323 -1.26 -9.27 22.70
C SER A 323 0.12 -9.64 22.16
N ARG A 324 0.56 -9.02 21.06
CA ARG A 324 1.92 -9.22 20.52
C ARG A 324 2.94 -8.66 21.51
N GLN A 325 3.99 -9.44 21.81
CA GLN A 325 5.09 -8.97 22.66
C GLN A 325 5.70 -7.69 22.09
N ARG A 326 6.06 -6.75 22.97
CA ARG A 326 6.69 -5.48 22.58
C ARG A 326 8.20 -5.55 22.77
N GLY A 327 8.93 -4.91 21.86
CA GLY A 327 10.36 -4.69 22.01
C GLY A 327 10.68 -3.62 23.05
N PRO A 328 11.96 -3.50 23.44
CA PRO A 328 12.41 -2.34 24.21
C PRO A 328 12.14 -1.07 23.39
N GLY A 329 11.39 -0.14 23.98
CA GLY A 329 11.06 1.17 23.40
C GLY A 329 12.22 2.14 23.42
#